data_AF-A0A0P0N2C8-F1
#
_entry.id   AF-A0A0P0N2C8-F1
#
_cell.length_a   1.000
_cell.length_b   1.000
_cell.length_c   1.000
_cell.angle_alpha   90.00
_cell.angle_beta   90.00
_cell.angle_gamma   90.00
#
_symmetry.space_group_name_H-M   'P 1'
#
loop_
_entity.id
_entity.type
_entity.pdbx_description
1 polymer ?
#
loop_
_entity_poly.entity_id
_entity_poly.type
_entity_poly.pdbx_seq_one_letter_code
_entity_poly.pdbx_strand_id
1 'polypeptide(L)'
;MLTLYEKKERSIEEYFSSRAPGFLLVLNSVSQRLYGIPYSTLLLRSPSAAYKVVRKLYNRQIDIAARLLVAVPLVYASGENIAGDTVSRVLELIKEGNDKEALHIVGLSPQSVKAAGDVGFEKKMFKEILSCAIEIEKLAAEVYVKLAEHFEEPISSAFRYISIESSAHAHIYKKIYQLLYGNGGSFICSRSSSVLFINRLKEIIKLLSSKQEANKGMLVDKLRLLASMENDIDAEYFMALVSPLLSRVLQEPHRSIYEPLLEAIARDEEDHKRIVSNIITVLTKDD
;
A
#
# COMPACT_ATOMS: atom_id res chain seq x y z
N MET A 1 -19.42 -7.54 22.12
CA MET A 1 -18.24 -8.28 22.61
C MET A 1 -17.70 -9.07 21.42
N LEU A 2 -16.46 -8.83 21.00
CA LEU A 2 -15.87 -9.54 19.84
C LEU A 2 -15.46 -10.96 20.24
N THR A 3 -15.66 -11.92 19.33
CA THR A 3 -15.14 -13.28 19.43
C THR A 3 -13.61 -13.29 19.40
N LEU A 4 -12.99 -14.39 19.86
CA LEU A 4 -11.53 -14.55 19.77
C LEU A 4 -11.04 -14.39 18.33
N TYR A 5 -11.79 -14.92 17.36
CA TYR A 5 -11.44 -14.86 15.96
C TYR A 5 -11.45 -13.43 15.42
N GLU A 6 -12.52 -12.66 15.68
CA GLU A 6 -12.62 -11.25 15.27
C GLU A 6 -11.54 -10.37 15.92
N LYS A 7 -11.14 -10.67 17.17
CA LYS A 7 -10.02 -9.97 17.81
C LYS A 7 -8.71 -10.23 17.08
N LYS A 8 -8.43 -11.49 16.73
CA LYS A 8 -7.20 -11.88 16.02
C LYS A 8 -7.17 -11.33 14.59
N GLU A 9 -8.32 -11.33 13.91
CA GLU A 9 -8.47 -10.73 12.58
C GLU A 9 -8.17 -9.25 12.63
N ARG A 10 -8.74 -8.53 13.60
CA ARG A 10 -8.44 -7.11 13.82
C ARG A 10 -6.96 -6.87 14.11
N SER A 11 -6.31 -7.72 14.90
CA SER A 11 -4.86 -7.59 15.16
C SER A 11 -4.01 -7.77 13.90
N ILE A 12 -4.40 -8.65 12.97
CA ILE A 12 -3.74 -8.78 11.67
C ILE A 12 -3.99 -7.53 10.82
N GLU A 13 -5.22 -7.03 10.80
CA GLU A 13 -5.55 -5.80 10.08
C GLU A 13 -4.80 -4.58 10.64
N GLU A 14 -4.67 -4.47 11.95
CA GLU A 14 -3.86 -3.46 12.64
C GLU A 14 -2.37 -3.63 12.35
N TYR A 15 -1.86 -4.87 12.33
CA TYR A 15 -0.48 -5.17 11.97
C TYR A 15 -0.14 -4.60 10.59
N PHE A 16 -0.99 -4.89 9.61
CA PHE A 16 -0.80 -4.38 8.26
C PHE A 16 -1.09 -2.88 8.18
N SER A 17 -2.18 -2.39 8.78
CA SER A 17 -2.56 -0.98 8.66
C SER A 17 -1.55 -0.02 9.28
N SER A 18 -0.77 -0.47 10.27
CA SER A 18 0.25 0.34 10.96
C SER A 18 1.64 0.31 10.34
N ARG A 19 1.91 -0.66 9.45
CA ARG A 19 3.24 -0.88 8.86
C ARG A 19 3.25 -0.87 7.33
N ALA A 20 2.11 -1.24 6.78
CA ALA A 20 1.99 -1.91 5.50
C ALA A 20 0.54 -1.83 4.91
N PRO A 21 -0.23 -0.71 5.07
CA PRO A 21 -1.67 -0.72 4.77
C PRO A 21 -2.03 -1.13 3.34
N GLY A 22 -1.16 -0.80 2.37
CA GLY A 22 -1.35 -1.21 0.99
C GLY A 22 -1.21 -2.73 0.76
N PHE A 23 -0.41 -3.45 1.57
CA PHE A 23 -0.18 -4.89 1.41
C PHE A 23 -1.47 -5.63 1.71
N LEU A 24 -2.17 -5.24 2.78
CA LEU A 24 -3.46 -5.81 3.11
C LEU A 24 -4.48 -5.60 1.99
N LEU A 25 -4.45 -4.46 1.30
CA LEU A 25 -5.34 -4.19 0.16
C LEU A 25 -5.06 -5.14 -1.02
N VAL A 26 -3.79 -5.37 -1.33
CA VAL A 26 -3.37 -6.35 -2.36
C VAL A 26 -3.81 -7.75 -1.99
N LEU A 27 -3.44 -8.14 -0.78
CA LEU A 27 -3.63 -9.48 -0.28
C LEU A 27 -5.12 -9.77 -0.19
N ASN A 28 -5.94 -8.83 0.33
CA ASN A 28 -7.40 -8.92 0.33
C ASN A 28 -7.95 -9.10 -1.08
N SER A 29 -7.45 -8.35 -2.05
CA SER A 29 -7.90 -8.41 -3.44
C SER A 29 -7.62 -9.77 -4.08
N VAL A 30 -6.40 -10.30 -3.91
CA VAL A 30 -6.03 -11.61 -4.47
C VAL A 30 -6.66 -12.76 -3.68
N SER A 31 -6.77 -12.62 -2.36
CA SER A 31 -7.46 -13.57 -1.47
C SER A 31 -8.95 -13.68 -1.82
N GLN A 32 -9.63 -12.54 -1.95
CA GLN A 32 -11.06 -12.49 -2.31
C GLN A 32 -11.31 -13.16 -3.65
N ARG A 33 -10.37 -13.02 -4.60
CA ARG A 33 -10.45 -13.71 -5.90
C ARG A 33 -10.22 -15.20 -5.78
N LEU A 34 -9.12 -15.63 -5.16
CA LEU A 34 -8.73 -17.03 -5.14
C LEU A 34 -9.57 -17.88 -4.18
N TYR A 35 -10.15 -17.25 -3.16
CA TYR A 35 -10.75 -17.93 -2.01
C TYR A 35 -12.08 -17.31 -1.54
N GLY A 36 -12.55 -16.22 -2.14
CA GLY A 36 -13.84 -15.61 -1.81
C GLY A 36 -13.90 -14.87 -0.46
N ILE A 37 -12.76 -14.67 0.20
CA ILE A 37 -12.67 -14.04 1.53
C ILE A 37 -11.50 -13.06 1.63
N PRO A 38 -11.56 -12.05 2.52
CA PRO A 38 -10.43 -11.17 2.82
C PRO A 38 -9.20 -11.95 3.29
N TYR A 39 -8.03 -11.36 3.14
CA TYR A 39 -6.76 -12.01 3.46
C TYR A 39 -6.52 -12.17 4.95
N SER A 40 -6.92 -11.20 5.77
CA SER A 40 -6.90 -11.33 7.24
C SER A 40 -7.71 -12.56 7.67
N THR A 41 -8.90 -12.73 7.10
CA THR A 41 -9.72 -13.94 7.26
C THR A 41 -9.03 -15.18 6.73
N LEU A 42 -8.48 -15.15 5.50
CA LEU A 42 -7.82 -16.29 4.87
C LEU A 42 -6.62 -16.77 5.68
N LEU A 43 -5.80 -15.85 6.17
CA LEU A 43 -4.61 -16.13 6.95
C LEU A 43 -4.95 -16.87 8.25
N LEU A 44 -6.10 -16.54 8.86
CA LEU A 44 -6.57 -17.22 10.08
C LEU A 44 -7.28 -18.56 9.81
N ARG A 45 -7.86 -18.76 8.62
CA ARG A 45 -8.52 -20.03 8.26
C ARG A 45 -7.57 -21.05 7.67
N SER A 46 -6.71 -20.59 6.76
CA SER A 46 -5.76 -21.40 6.00
C SER A 46 -4.51 -20.56 5.66
N PRO A 47 -3.53 -20.50 6.58
CA PRO A 47 -2.25 -19.86 6.34
C PRO A 47 -1.53 -20.33 5.06
N SER A 48 -1.64 -21.60 4.68
CA SER A 48 -1.06 -22.15 3.46
C SER A 48 -1.73 -21.61 2.19
N ALA A 49 -3.03 -21.33 2.24
CA ALA A 49 -3.74 -20.62 1.17
C ALA A 49 -3.30 -19.15 1.09
N ALA A 50 -3.11 -18.48 2.23
CA ALA A 50 -2.53 -17.15 2.29
C ALA A 50 -1.09 -17.12 1.74
N TYR A 51 -0.26 -18.14 2.04
CA TYR A 51 1.06 -18.30 1.44
C TYR A 51 0.99 -18.47 -0.08
N LYS A 52 -0.01 -19.18 -0.62
CA LYS A 52 -0.22 -19.27 -2.08
C LYS A 52 -0.56 -17.91 -2.70
N VAL A 53 -1.33 -17.06 -1.99
CA VAL A 53 -1.56 -15.66 -2.40
C VAL A 53 -0.23 -14.91 -2.50
N VAL A 54 0.59 -14.95 -1.43
CA VAL A 54 1.90 -14.29 -1.38
C VAL A 54 2.84 -14.83 -2.45
N ARG A 55 2.91 -16.15 -2.66
CA ARG A 55 3.73 -16.78 -3.71
C ARG A 55 3.35 -16.33 -5.11
N LYS A 56 2.05 -16.13 -5.36
CA LYS A 56 1.56 -15.66 -6.66
C LYS A 56 2.02 -14.22 -6.96
N LEU A 57 2.20 -13.41 -5.92
CA LEU A 57 2.59 -12.00 -6.01
C LEU A 57 4.12 -11.81 -5.97
N TYR A 58 4.81 -12.55 -5.09
CA TYR A 58 6.20 -12.29 -4.71
C TYR A 58 7.14 -13.48 -4.99
N ASN A 59 6.96 -14.16 -6.12
CA ASN A 59 7.65 -15.43 -6.40
C ASN A 59 9.20 -15.35 -6.29
N ARG A 60 9.82 -14.22 -6.68
CA ARG A 60 11.29 -14.04 -6.63
C ARG A 60 11.85 -13.79 -5.22
N GLN A 61 11.01 -13.32 -4.30
CA GLN A 61 11.40 -12.96 -2.92
C GLN A 61 10.53 -13.68 -1.90
N ILE A 62 10.03 -14.87 -2.27
CA ILE A 62 8.94 -15.53 -1.56
C ILE A 62 9.28 -15.83 -0.10
N ASP A 63 10.53 -16.14 0.22
CA ASP A 63 10.91 -16.45 1.60
C ASP A 63 10.82 -15.23 2.52
N ILE A 64 11.26 -14.07 2.04
CA ILE A 64 11.19 -12.82 2.77
C ILE A 64 9.72 -12.35 2.85
N ALA A 65 9.02 -12.35 1.72
CA ALA A 65 7.62 -11.93 1.66
C ALA A 65 6.70 -12.81 2.50
N ALA A 66 6.89 -14.13 2.49
CA ALA A 66 6.10 -15.05 3.29
C ALA A 66 6.37 -14.90 4.79
N ARG A 67 7.61 -14.62 5.16
CA ARG A 67 7.94 -14.30 6.55
C ARG A 67 7.19 -13.05 7.02
N LEU A 68 7.25 -11.96 6.26
CA LEU A 68 6.69 -10.66 6.64
C LEU A 68 5.17 -10.55 6.48
N LEU A 69 4.57 -11.27 5.53
CA LEU A 69 3.16 -11.14 5.15
C LEU A 69 2.29 -12.34 5.58
N VAL A 70 2.90 -13.42 6.07
CA VAL A 70 2.17 -14.61 6.53
C VAL A 70 2.54 -14.93 7.97
N ALA A 71 3.80 -15.29 8.22
CA ALA A 71 4.21 -15.84 9.52
C ALA A 71 4.25 -14.77 10.63
N VAL A 72 4.89 -13.62 10.40
CA VAL A 72 4.97 -12.54 11.41
C VAL A 72 3.60 -11.98 11.77
N PRO A 73 2.68 -11.65 10.84
CA PRO A 73 1.34 -11.19 11.20
C PRO A 73 0.54 -12.23 11.99
N LEU A 74 0.71 -13.51 11.67
CA LEU A 74 0.02 -14.61 12.36
C LEU A 74 0.53 -14.77 13.80
N VAL A 75 1.84 -14.69 14.02
CA VAL A 75 2.44 -14.69 15.37
C VAL A 75 2.10 -13.41 16.13
N TYR A 76 2.13 -12.24 15.47
CA TYR A 76 1.70 -10.98 16.09
C TYR A 76 0.26 -11.06 16.60
N ALA A 77 -0.64 -11.65 15.81
CA ALA A 77 -2.02 -11.85 16.21
C ALA A 77 -2.13 -12.76 17.44
N SER A 78 -1.25 -13.76 17.62
CA SER A 78 -1.29 -14.68 18.78
C SER A 78 -1.09 -13.95 20.11
N GLY A 79 -0.42 -12.79 20.10
CA GLY A 79 -0.04 -12.04 21.29
C GLY A 79 1.25 -12.55 21.94
N GLU A 80 1.93 -13.50 21.30
CA GLU A 80 3.26 -13.95 21.69
C GLU A 80 4.34 -12.97 21.22
N ASN A 81 5.48 -12.99 21.91
CA ASN A 81 6.66 -12.28 21.44
C ASN A 81 7.08 -12.85 20.08
N ILE A 82 7.39 -11.96 19.14
CA ILE A 82 7.86 -12.33 17.79
C ILE A 82 9.30 -12.88 17.89
N ALA A 83 9.44 -14.12 18.37
CA ALA A 83 10.71 -14.83 18.42
C ALA A 83 11.04 -15.39 17.03
N GLY A 84 12.30 -15.25 16.62
CA GLY A 84 12.77 -15.71 15.30
C GLY A 84 12.51 -17.19 15.04
N ASP A 85 12.63 -18.03 16.07
CA ASP A 85 12.44 -19.47 15.98
C ASP A 85 10.96 -19.85 15.79
N THR A 86 10.04 -19.18 16.50
CA THR A 86 8.58 -19.37 16.34
C THR A 86 8.14 -18.99 14.94
N VAL A 87 8.59 -17.83 14.43
CA VAL A 87 8.27 -17.37 13.06
C VAL A 87 8.77 -18.35 12.01
N SER A 88 9.99 -18.88 12.17
CA SER A 88 10.59 -19.83 11.22
C SER A 88 9.83 -21.15 11.20
N ARG A 89 9.54 -21.71 12.38
CA ARG A 89 8.77 -22.96 12.51
C ARG A 89 7.35 -22.84 11.95
N VAL A 90 6.66 -21.73 12.24
CA VAL A 90 5.33 -21.45 11.68
C VAL A 90 5.41 -21.39 10.15
N LEU A 91 6.41 -20.70 9.59
CA LEU A 91 6.57 -20.57 8.15
C LEU A 91 6.84 -21.92 7.45
N GLU A 92 7.64 -22.80 8.05
CA GLU A 92 7.90 -24.15 7.52
C GLU A 92 6.62 -24.98 7.43
N LEU A 93 5.86 -25.04 8.52
CA LEU A 93 4.57 -25.76 8.56
C LEU A 93 3.59 -25.23 7.51
N ILE A 94 3.54 -23.91 7.31
CA ILE A 94 2.69 -23.28 6.30
C ILE A 94 3.09 -23.67 4.88
N LYS A 95 4.41 -23.70 4.59
CA LYS A 95 4.95 -24.12 3.28
C LYS A 95 4.60 -25.58 2.97
N GLU A 96 4.61 -26.44 3.99
CA GLU A 96 4.23 -27.85 3.90
C GLU A 96 2.71 -28.07 3.80
N GLY A 97 1.90 -27.02 4.05
CA GLY A 97 0.44 -27.11 4.06
C GLY A 97 -0.15 -27.62 5.38
N ASN A 98 0.64 -27.67 6.44
CA ASN A 98 0.22 -28.10 7.77
C ASN A 98 -0.43 -26.94 8.56
N ASP A 99 -1.55 -26.45 8.03
CA ASP A 99 -2.31 -25.33 8.61
C ASP A 99 -2.77 -25.62 10.05
N LYS A 100 -3.06 -26.88 10.36
CA LYS A 100 -3.52 -27.28 11.70
C LYS A 100 -2.45 -27.02 12.74
N GLU A 101 -1.22 -27.46 12.50
CA GLU A 101 -0.13 -27.29 13.45
C GLU A 101 0.35 -25.83 13.50
N ALA A 102 0.42 -25.15 12.35
CA ALA A 102 0.75 -23.73 12.30
C ALA A 102 -0.25 -22.87 13.11
N LEU A 103 -1.56 -23.12 12.95
CA LEU A 103 -2.59 -22.43 13.71
C LEU A 103 -2.60 -22.84 15.18
N HIS A 104 -2.26 -24.09 15.51
CA HIS A 104 -2.17 -24.54 16.89
C HIS A 104 -1.08 -23.80 17.67
N ILE A 105 0.09 -23.58 17.06
CA ILE A 105 1.18 -22.78 17.64
C ILE A 105 0.70 -21.37 18.01
N VAL A 106 -0.19 -20.77 17.22
CA VAL A 106 -0.73 -19.43 17.48
C VAL A 106 -2.07 -19.42 18.24
N GLY A 107 -2.45 -20.56 18.83
CA GLY A 107 -3.64 -20.69 19.68
C GLY A 107 -4.97 -20.66 18.92
N LEU A 108 -4.97 -21.07 17.65
CA LEU A 108 -6.14 -21.06 16.75
C LEU A 108 -6.49 -22.47 16.27
N SER A 109 -7.73 -22.62 15.78
CA SER A 109 -8.22 -23.87 15.18
C SER A 109 -8.49 -23.67 13.68
N PRO A 110 -8.06 -24.61 12.82
CA PRO A 110 -8.22 -24.49 11.36
C PRO A 110 -9.68 -24.52 10.93
N GLN A 111 -9.99 -23.78 9.85
CA GLN A 111 -11.27 -23.84 9.15
C GLN A 111 -11.03 -24.09 7.66
N SER A 112 -11.82 -24.97 7.04
CA SER A 112 -11.63 -25.31 5.63
C SER A 112 -11.96 -24.14 4.72
N VAL A 113 -11.10 -23.86 3.74
CA VAL A 113 -11.34 -22.87 2.67
C VAL A 113 -11.31 -23.60 1.32
N LYS A 114 -12.28 -23.33 0.45
CA LYS A 114 -12.30 -23.83 -0.93
C LYS A 114 -11.86 -22.72 -1.88
N ALA A 115 -11.05 -23.07 -2.88
CA ALA A 115 -10.63 -22.12 -3.91
C ALA A 115 -11.85 -21.73 -4.77
N ALA A 116 -12.07 -20.43 -4.91
CA ALA A 116 -13.01 -19.87 -5.86
C ALA A 116 -12.24 -19.69 -7.19
N GLY A 117 -12.49 -20.56 -8.17
CA GLY A 117 -11.92 -20.34 -9.51
C GLY A 117 -12.57 -19.12 -10.19
N ASP A 118 -11.77 -18.26 -10.84
CA ASP A 118 -11.87 -17.87 -12.27
C ASP A 118 -11.11 -16.53 -12.63
N VAL A 119 -10.94 -16.31 -13.93
CA VAL A 119 -10.18 -15.26 -14.64
C VAL A 119 -11.14 -14.15 -15.14
N GLY A 120 -10.83 -12.88 -14.83
CA GLY A 120 -11.60 -11.71 -15.30
C GLY A 120 -11.52 -10.47 -14.39
N PHE A 121 -11.19 -10.67 -13.11
CA PHE A 121 -11.09 -9.61 -12.09
C PHE A 121 -9.85 -8.69 -12.24
N GLU A 122 -8.77 -9.18 -12.85
CA GLU A 122 -7.48 -8.46 -12.94
C GLU A 122 -7.61 -7.13 -13.71
N LYS A 123 -8.34 -7.11 -14.84
CA LYS A 123 -8.53 -5.87 -15.62
C LYS A 123 -9.34 -4.81 -14.88
N LYS A 124 -10.36 -5.20 -14.10
CA LYS A 124 -11.18 -4.25 -13.32
C LYS A 124 -10.39 -3.71 -12.13
N MET A 125 -9.69 -4.58 -11.41
CA MET A 125 -8.81 -4.21 -10.30
C MET A 125 -7.70 -3.25 -10.74
N PHE A 126 -7.07 -3.54 -11.88
CA PHE A 126 -5.97 -2.73 -12.40
C PHE A 126 -6.45 -1.36 -12.90
N LYS A 127 -7.66 -1.29 -13.45
CA LYS A 127 -8.34 -0.04 -13.79
C LYS A 127 -8.58 0.83 -12.55
N GLU A 128 -9.02 0.22 -11.44
CA GLU A 128 -9.26 0.92 -10.17
C GLU A 128 -7.94 1.40 -9.52
N ILE A 129 -6.90 0.55 -9.46
CA ILE A 129 -5.59 0.89 -8.89
C ILE A 129 -5.00 2.10 -9.63
N LEU A 130 -4.95 2.05 -10.96
CA LEU A 130 -4.45 3.16 -11.76
C LEU A 130 -5.31 4.43 -11.57
N SER A 131 -6.63 4.28 -11.46
CA SER A 131 -7.51 5.44 -11.21
C SER A 131 -7.22 6.10 -9.86
N CYS A 132 -6.96 5.31 -8.82
CA CYS A 132 -6.60 5.82 -7.50
C CYS A 132 -5.21 6.48 -7.53
N ALA A 133 -4.20 5.84 -8.11
CA ALA A 133 -2.85 6.41 -8.21
C ALA A 133 -2.83 7.74 -8.96
N ILE A 134 -3.55 7.83 -10.09
CA ILE A 134 -3.68 9.10 -10.84
C ILE A 134 -4.28 10.22 -10.00
N GLU A 135 -5.32 9.92 -9.20
CA GLU A 135 -5.99 10.92 -8.36
C GLU A 135 -5.12 11.34 -7.18
N ILE A 136 -4.47 10.36 -6.53
CA ILE A 136 -3.55 10.55 -5.41
C ILE A 136 -2.42 11.49 -5.81
N GLU A 137 -1.72 11.18 -6.89
CA GLU A 137 -0.55 11.93 -7.36
C GLU A 137 -0.89 13.37 -7.74
N LYS A 138 -2.06 13.58 -8.34
CA LYS A 138 -2.55 14.94 -8.63
C LYS A 138 -2.81 15.74 -7.37
N LEU A 139 -3.44 15.12 -6.38
CA LEU A 139 -3.76 15.78 -5.12
C LEU A 139 -2.50 16.03 -4.31
N ALA A 140 -1.54 15.10 -4.30
CA ALA A 140 -0.22 15.27 -3.70
C ALA A 140 0.51 16.46 -4.34
N ALA A 141 0.57 16.50 -5.68
CA ALA A 141 1.15 17.63 -6.41
C ALA A 141 0.51 18.97 -6.00
N GLU A 142 -0.82 19.02 -5.89
CA GLU A 142 -1.54 20.23 -5.47
C GLU A 142 -1.24 20.62 -4.01
N VAL A 143 -1.19 19.65 -3.10
CA VAL A 143 -0.80 19.88 -1.70
C VAL A 143 0.59 20.50 -1.64
N TYR A 144 1.56 19.95 -2.36
CA TYR A 144 2.93 20.45 -2.35
C TYR A 144 3.08 21.84 -2.99
N VAL A 145 2.35 22.15 -4.08
CA VAL A 145 2.29 23.53 -4.59
C VAL A 145 1.84 24.49 -3.50
N LYS A 146 0.75 24.13 -2.81
CA LYS A 146 0.17 24.99 -1.77
C LYS A 146 1.09 25.12 -0.57
N LEU A 147 1.73 24.03 -0.12
CA LEU A 147 2.73 24.10 0.95
C LEU A 147 3.88 25.02 0.57
N ALA A 148 4.37 24.99 -0.68
CA ALA A 148 5.43 25.87 -1.13
C ALA A 148 5.09 27.38 -1.01
N GLU A 149 3.81 27.75 -0.99
CA GLU A 149 3.35 29.12 -0.79
C GLU A 149 3.44 29.59 0.67
N HIS A 150 3.52 28.65 1.62
CA HIS A 150 3.55 28.92 3.07
C HIS A 150 4.97 28.93 3.67
N PHE A 151 6.00 28.60 2.89
CA PHE A 151 7.38 28.54 3.37
C PHE A 151 8.33 29.33 2.47
N GLU A 152 9.40 29.85 3.05
CA GLU A 152 10.50 30.49 2.33
C GLU A 152 11.52 29.45 1.82
N GLU A 153 12.53 29.91 1.09
CA GLU A 153 13.64 29.07 0.65
C GLU A 153 14.49 28.58 1.84
N PRO A 154 15.06 27.36 1.79
CA PRO A 154 15.02 26.39 0.69
C PRO A 154 13.81 25.43 0.72
N ILE A 155 12.93 25.54 1.73
CA ILE A 155 11.80 24.63 1.94
C ILE A 155 10.77 24.76 0.80
N SER A 156 10.52 25.99 0.34
CA SER A 156 9.65 26.23 -0.83
C SER A 156 10.10 25.47 -2.07
N SER A 157 11.39 25.54 -2.42
CA SER A 157 11.95 24.81 -3.55
C SER A 157 11.80 23.30 -3.41
N ALA A 158 12.00 22.74 -2.22
CA ALA A 158 11.84 21.31 -1.98
C ALA A 158 10.39 20.83 -2.23
N PHE A 159 9.39 21.59 -1.79
CA PHE A 159 7.99 21.26 -2.09
C PHE A 159 7.65 21.43 -3.58
N ARG A 160 8.17 22.45 -4.26
CA ARG A 160 7.97 22.61 -5.72
C ARG A 160 8.58 21.45 -6.50
N TYR A 161 9.75 20.98 -6.10
CA TYR A 161 10.40 19.81 -6.69
C TYR A 161 9.51 18.58 -6.61
N ILE A 162 9.05 18.22 -5.40
CA ILE A 162 8.16 17.05 -5.18
C ILE A 162 6.88 17.19 -6.01
N SER A 163 6.27 18.39 -6.03
CA SER A 163 5.05 18.64 -6.82
C SER A 163 5.19 18.36 -8.32
N ILE A 164 6.35 18.69 -8.90
CA ILE A 164 6.65 18.43 -10.31
C ILE A 164 6.75 16.92 -10.55
N GLU A 165 7.40 16.19 -9.65
CA GLU A 165 7.55 14.74 -9.75
C GLU A 165 6.21 14.03 -9.61
N SER A 166 5.40 14.32 -8.59
CA SER A 166 4.05 13.75 -8.45
C SER A 166 3.16 14.06 -9.68
N SER A 167 3.29 15.24 -10.28
CA SER A 167 2.59 15.58 -11.53
C SER A 167 3.03 14.69 -12.71
N ALA A 168 4.33 14.38 -12.80
CA ALA A 168 4.87 13.47 -13.79
C ALA A 168 4.40 12.02 -13.55
N HIS A 169 4.34 11.58 -12.28
CA HIS A 169 3.85 10.26 -11.89
C HIS A 169 2.38 10.08 -12.32
N ALA A 170 1.51 11.04 -11.98
CA ALA A 170 0.11 11.07 -12.43
C ALA A 170 -0.01 10.96 -13.96
N HIS A 171 0.89 11.63 -14.70
CA HIS A 171 0.91 11.57 -16.16
C HIS A 171 1.25 10.18 -16.67
N ILE A 172 2.29 9.55 -16.10
CA ILE A 172 2.73 8.20 -16.48
C ILE A 172 1.60 7.19 -16.21
N TYR A 173 1.00 7.21 -15.01
CA TYR A 173 -0.13 6.34 -14.68
C TYR A 173 -1.32 6.54 -15.61
N LYS A 174 -1.62 7.79 -15.98
CA LYS A 174 -2.68 8.11 -16.95
C LYS A 174 -2.38 7.52 -18.33
N LYS A 175 -1.13 7.56 -18.79
CA LYS A 175 -0.74 6.96 -20.08
C LYS A 175 -0.88 5.45 -20.06
N ILE A 176 -0.44 4.79 -18.99
CA ILE A 176 -0.62 3.34 -18.80
C ILE A 176 -2.11 2.99 -18.79
N TYR A 177 -2.94 3.75 -18.08
CA TYR A 177 -4.39 3.57 -18.08
C TYR A 177 -4.99 3.67 -19.49
N GLN A 178 -4.61 4.71 -20.24
CA GLN A 178 -5.12 4.94 -21.60
C GLN A 178 -4.71 3.83 -22.56
N LEU A 179 -3.49 3.31 -22.44
CA LEU A 179 -3.03 2.17 -23.24
C LEU A 179 -3.86 0.91 -22.98
N LEU A 180 -4.28 0.69 -21.74
CA LEU A 180 -4.98 -0.53 -21.35
C LEU A 180 -6.50 -0.47 -21.48
N TYR A 181 -7.10 0.73 -21.38
CA TYR A 181 -8.55 0.92 -21.28
C TYR A 181 -9.12 1.96 -22.24
N GLY A 182 -8.28 2.60 -23.06
CA GLY A 182 -8.69 3.66 -23.98
C GLY A 182 -8.93 5.01 -23.30
N ASN A 183 -9.39 6.00 -24.08
CA ASN A 183 -9.50 7.40 -23.67
C ASN A 183 -10.84 7.79 -23.01
N GLY A 184 -11.80 6.87 -22.88
CA GLY A 184 -13.19 7.16 -22.50
C GLY A 184 -13.58 6.85 -21.05
N GLY A 185 -12.64 6.53 -20.17
CA GLY A 185 -12.93 6.17 -18.78
C GLY A 185 -12.98 7.38 -17.82
N SER A 186 -13.96 7.42 -16.93
CA SER A 186 -13.87 8.23 -15.71
C SER A 186 -12.89 7.59 -14.73
N PHE A 187 -12.00 8.40 -14.14
CA PHE A 187 -11.07 7.97 -13.10
C PHE A 187 -11.83 7.95 -11.77
N ILE A 188 -12.50 6.84 -11.45
CA ILE A 188 -13.23 6.69 -10.20
C ILE A 188 -12.42 5.79 -9.28
N CYS A 189 -11.83 6.39 -8.24
CA CYS A 189 -11.25 5.64 -7.13
C CYS A 189 -12.38 5.24 -6.16
N SER A 190 -12.76 3.96 -6.15
CA SER A 190 -13.91 3.44 -5.40
C SER A 190 -13.54 2.59 -4.16
N ARG A 191 -12.25 2.42 -3.85
CA ARG A 191 -11.81 1.59 -2.71
C ARG A 191 -11.80 2.37 -1.40
N SER A 192 -12.41 1.81 -0.38
CA SER A 192 -12.64 2.45 0.93
C SER A 192 -11.38 3.01 1.59
N SER A 193 -10.24 2.32 1.53
CA SER A 193 -8.98 2.81 2.11
C SER A 193 -8.35 3.96 1.31
N SER A 194 -8.34 3.87 -0.02
CA SER A 194 -7.86 4.95 -0.89
C SER A 194 -8.78 6.18 -0.88
N VAL A 195 -10.09 5.99 -0.68
CA VAL A 195 -11.06 7.09 -0.52
C VAL A 195 -10.78 7.89 0.75
N LEU A 196 -10.47 7.24 1.87
CA LEU A 196 -10.08 7.94 3.09
C LEU A 196 -8.82 8.79 2.86
N PHE A 197 -7.86 8.25 2.13
CA PHE A 197 -6.63 8.97 1.81
C PHE A 197 -6.86 10.18 0.90
N ILE A 198 -7.59 9.99 -0.20
CA ILE A 198 -8.01 11.09 -1.10
C ILE A 198 -8.75 12.17 -0.32
N ASN A 199 -9.64 11.79 0.61
CA ASN A 199 -10.35 12.75 1.45
C ASN A 199 -9.40 13.54 2.36
N ARG A 200 -8.40 12.89 2.95
CA ARG A 200 -7.37 13.58 3.75
C ARG A 200 -6.56 14.57 2.92
N LEU A 201 -6.16 14.22 1.70
CA LEU A 201 -5.47 15.15 0.80
C LEU A 201 -6.36 16.35 0.45
N LYS A 202 -7.64 16.11 0.14
CA LYS A 202 -8.63 17.17 -0.12
C LYS A 202 -8.84 18.08 1.10
N GLU A 203 -8.84 17.52 2.30
CA GLU A 203 -8.91 18.29 3.54
C GLU A 203 -7.68 19.19 3.73
N ILE A 204 -6.47 18.67 3.47
CA ILE A 204 -5.23 19.46 3.51
C ILE A 204 -5.29 20.60 2.49
N ILE A 205 -5.67 20.31 1.24
CA ILE A 205 -5.84 21.31 0.18
C ILE A 205 -6.79 22.43 0.62
N LYS A 206 -7.95 22.06 1.19
CA LYS A 206 -8.95 23.01 1.67
C LYS A 206 -8.39 23.88 2.79
N LEU A 207 -7.62 23.30 3.70
CA LEU A 207 -6.97 24.01 4.80
C LEU A 207 -5.93 25.01 4.28
N LEU A 208 -5.03 24.57 3.41
CA LEU A 208 -3.97 25.41 2.84
C LEU A 208 -4.50 26.51 1.92
N SER A 209 -5.70 26.33 1.36
CA SER A 209 -6.37 27.33 0.52
C SER A 209 -7.20 28.33 1.31
N SER A 210 -7.40 28.12 2.61
CA SER A 210 -8.16 29.04 3.45
C SER A 210 -7.31 30.27 3.80
N LYS A 211 -7.95 31.46 3.91
CA LYS A 211 -7.27 32.70 4.32
C LYS A 211 -6.88 32.76 5.80
N GLN A 212 -7.15 31.70 6.57
CA GLN A 212 -6.67 31.61 7.94
C GLN A 212 -5.18 31.25 7.90
N GLU A 213 -4.34 32.03 8.60
CA GLU A 213 -2.93 31.68 8.78
C GLU A 213 -2.84 30.29 9.43
N ALA A 214 -2.37 29.31 8.66
CA ALA A 214 -2.07 27.99 9.20
C ALA A 214 -0.86 28.14 10.13
N ASN A 215 -1.05 27.91 11.43
CA ASN A 215 0.06 28.01 12.37
C ASN A 215 1.11 26.91 12.10
N LYS A 216 2.36 27.18 12.47
CA LYS A 216 3.52 26.29 12.27
C LYS A 216 3.26 24.86 12.77
N GLY A 217 2.65 24.70 13.95
CA GLY A 217 2.33 23.40 14.52
C GLY A 217 1.34 22.58 13.69
N MET A 218 0.28 23.22 13.19
CA MET A 218 -0.70 22.59 12.29
C MET A 218 -0.05 22.16 10.97
N LEU A 219 0.82 23.00 10.40
CA LEU A 219 1.56 22.66 9.18
C LEU A 219 2.49 21.47 9.41
N VAL A 220 3.24 21.45 10.51
CA VAL A 220 4.10 20.31 10.89
C VAL A 220 3.29 19.03 11.07
N ASP A 221 2.11 19.08 11.68
CA ASP A 221 1.25 17.90 11.81
C ASP A 221 0.72 17.40 10.46
N LYS A 222 0.42 18.31 9.52
CA LYS A 222 0.08 17.91 8.14
C LYS A 222 1.28 17.35 7.39
N LEU A 223 2.49 17.88 7.60
CA LEU A 223 3.71 17.33 7.03
C LEU A 223 4.03 15.94 7.58
N ARG A 224 3.84 15.70 8.89
CA ARG A 224 3.98 14.36 9.48
C ARG A 224 2.99 13.38 8.88
N LEU A 225 1.75 13.82 8.68
CA LEU A 225 0.73 13.05 8.01
C LEU A 225 1.15 12.74 6.55
N LEU A 226 1.62 13.72 5.79
CA LEU A 226 2.14 13.53 4.43
C LEU A 226 3.35 12.59 4.42
N ALA A 227 4.37 12.79 5.26
CA ALA A 227 5.52 11.88 5.35
C ALA A 227 5.12 10.45 5.70
N SER A 228 4.10 10.25 6.54
CA SER A 228 3.55 8.92 6.79
C SER A 228 2.81 8.36 5.57
N MET A 229 2.21 9.21 4.74
CA MET A 229 1.51 8.83 3.50
C MET A 229 2.47 8.51 2.35
N GLU A 230 3.54 9.29 2.17
CA GLU A 230 4.66 9.01 1.25
C GLU A 230 5.29 7.64 1.58
N ASN A 231 5.29 7.26 2.86
CA ASN A 231 5.71 5.93 3.32
C ASN A 231 4.66 4.83 3.12
N ASP A 232 3.37 5.17 3.27
CA ASP A 232 2.30 4.18 3.39
C ASP A 232 1.58 3.85 2.06
N ILE A 233 1.83 4.61 0.97
CA ILE A 233 1.00 4.49 -0.23
C ILE A 233 1.73 4.17 -1.55
N ASP A 234 2.92 4.69 -1.92
CA ASP A 234 3.22 4.71 -3.36
C ASP A 234 4.49 4.02 -3.90
N ALA A 235 5.57 3.81 -3.15
CA ALA A 235 6.77 3.18 -3.73
C ALA A 235 6.68 1.66 -3.90
N GLU A 236 6.67 0.95 -2.77
CA GLU A 236 6.73 -0.51 -2.74
C GLU A 236 5.41 -1.14 -3.21
N TYR A 237 4.28 -0.47 -2.96
CA TYR A 237 2.93 -0.97 -3.26
C TYR A 237 2.58 -0.93 -4.74
N PHE A 238 2.84 0.20 -5.40
CA PHE A 238 2.61 0.32 -6.82
C PHE A 238 3.59 -0.60 -7.56
N MET A 239 4.87 -0.62 -7.19
CA MET A 239 5.85 -1.49 -7.83
C MET A 239 5.61 -2.99 -7.62
N ALA A 240 5.26 -3.42 -6.41
CA ALA A 240 4.98 -4.83 -6.12
C ALA A 240 3.70 -5.35 -6.81
N LEU A 241 2.68 -4.51 -6.95
CA LEU A 241 1.43 -4.86 -7.62
C LEU A 241 1.54 -4.74 -9.13
N VAL A 242 2.00 -3.57 -9.56
CA VAL A 242 1.79 -3.09 -10.90
C VAL A 242 2.90 -3.58 -11.80
N SER A 243 4.15 -3.72 -11.35
CA SER A 243 5.23 -4.26 -12.22
C SER A 243 4.99 -5.74 -12.63
N PRO A 244 4.68 -6.69 -11.71
CA PRO A 244 4.39 -8.08 -12.11
C PRO A 244 3.09 -8.25 -12.90
N LEU A 245 2.09 -7.40 -12.67
CA LEU A 245 0.82 -7.42 -13.40
C LEU A 245 0.95 -6.72 -14.77
N LEU A 246 1.71 -5.63 -14.87
CA LEU A 246 2.02 -4.98 -16.15
C LEU A 246 2.84 -5.86 -17.05
N SER A 247 3.79 -6.62 -16.49
CA SER A 247 4.52 -7.65 -17.24
C SER A 247 3.60 -8.70 -17.89
N ARG A 248 2.34 -8.82 -17.44
CA ARG A 248 1.33 -9.72 -18.00
C ARG A 248 0.30 -9.03 -18.91
N VAL A 249 0.17 -7.71 -18.83
CA VAL A 249 -0.88 -6.94 -19.54
C VAL A 249 -0.29 -5.99 -20.59
N LEU A 250 0.87 -5.39 -20.34
CA LEU A 250 1.63 -4.65 -21.35
C LEU A 250 2.45 -5.61 -22.20
N GLN A 251 2.30 -5.50 -23.51
CA GLN A 251 3.15 -6.17 -24.49
C GLN A 251 4.32 -5.26 -24.89
N GLU A 252 5.37 -5.84 -25.45
CA GLU A 252 6.44 -5.08 -26.08
C GLU A 252 5.89 -4.22 -27.24
N PRO A 253 6.45 -3.01 -27.49
CA PRO A 253 7.60 -2.38 -26.82
C PRO A 253 7.22 -1.53 -25.59
N HIS A 254 5.95 -1.44 -25.23
CA HIS A 254 5.50 -0.56 -24.15
C HIS A 254 6.02 -1.00 -22.79
N ARG A 255 6.15 -2.32 -22.59
CA ARG A 255 6.68 -2.88 -21.35
C ARG A 255 8.10 -2.39 -21.05
N SER A 256 9.02 -2.46 -22.02
CA SER A 256 10.42 -2.05 -21.82
C SER A 256 10.59 -0.57 -21.46
N ILE A 257 9.58 0.26 -21.73
CA ILE A 257 9.58 1.70 -21.41
C ILE A 257 8.94 1.95 -20.04
N TYR A 258 7.76 1.37 -19.79
CA TYR A 258 7.01 1.68 -18.57
C TYR A 258 7.50 0.94 -17.34
N GLU A 259 8.06 -0.27 -17.46
CA GLU A 259 8.56 -1.02 -16.30
C GLU A 259 9.67 -0.25 -15.55
N PRO A 260 10.72 0.28 -16.22
CA PRO A 260 11.74 1.12 -15.55
C PRO A 260 11.21 2.46 -15.04
N LEU A 261 10.22 3.06 -15.72
CA LEU A 261 9.62 4.33 -15.27
C LEU A 261 8.89 4.15 -13.94
N LEU A 262 8.17 3.05 -13.78
CA LEU A 262 7.49 2.76 -12.53
C LEU A 262 8.48 2.47 -11.40
N GLU A 263 9.59 1.78 -11.71
CA GLU A 263 10.68 1.57 -10.75
C GLU A 263 11.29 2.91 -10.30
N ALA A 264 11.37 3.88 -11.22
CA ALA A 264 11.83 5.24 -10.90
C ALA A 264 10.85 5.95 -9.97
N ILE A 265 9.56 5.97 -10.31
CA ILE A 265 8.52 6.57 -9.46
C ILE A 265 8.64 6.06 -8.03
N ALA A 266 8.80 4.75 -7.83
CA ALA A 266 8.93 4.22 -6.47
C ALA A 266 10.15 4.70 -5.69
N ARG A 267 11.29 4.90 -6.37
CA ARG A 267 12.46 5.50 -5.70
C ARG A 267 12.20 6.97 -5.38
N ASP A 268 11.54 7.67 -6.28
CA ASP A 268 11.22 9.09 -6.12
C ASP A 268 10.32 9.31 -4.88
N GLU A 269 9.29 8.48 -4.68
CA GLU A 269 8.42 8.52 -3.47
C GLU A 269 9.20 8.26 -2.16
N GLU A 270 10.19 7.36 -2.16
CA GLU A 270 11.08 7.16 -1.00
C GLU A 270 11.93 8.41 -0.71
N ASP A 271 12.39 9.07 -1.77
CA ASP A 271 13.14 10.31 -1.68
C ASP A 271 12.26 11.47 -1.21
N HIS A 272 11.01 11.57 -1.67
CA HIS A 272 10.02 12.56 -1.22
C HIS A 272 9.81 12.47 0.29
N LYS A 273 9.56 11.25 0.79
CA LYS A 273 9.45 10.99 2.24
C LYS A 273 10.67 11.50 3.01
N ARG A 274 11.88 11.21 2.52
CA ARG A 274 13.13 11.61 3.16
C ARG A 274 13.26 13.14 3.20
N ILE A 275 12.93 13.80 2.09
CA ILE A 275 12.92 15.27 2.00
C ILE A 275 11.92 15.86 3.00
N VAL A 276 10.67 15.39 3.02
CA VAL A 276 9.63 15.88 3.95
C VAL A 276 10.03 15.64 5.40
N SER A 277 10.62 14.48 5.71
CA SER A 277 11.11 14.16 7.07
C SER A 277 12.23 15.11 7.52
N ASN A 278 13.14 15.47 6.61
CA ASN A 278 14.19 16.45 6.89
C ASN A 278 13.61 17.85 7.09
N ILE A 279 12.62 18.26 6.30
CA ILE A 279 11.91 19.54 6.47
C ILE A 279 11.25 19.58 7.85
N ILE A 280 10.52 18.53 8.25
CA ILE A 280 9.91 18.44 9.58
C ILE A 280 10.98 18.62 10.66
N THR A 281 12.11 17.92 10.53
CA THR A 281 13.22 18.00 11.49
C THR A 281 13.76 19.42 11.62
N VAL A 282 13.93 20.14 10.50
CA VAL A 282 14.35 21.55 10.50
C VAL A 282 13.32 22.42 11.20
N LEU A 283 12.04 22.29 10.83
CA LEU A 283 10.96 23.09 11.40
C LEU A 283 10.77 22.88 12.91
N THR A 284 11.11 21.70 13.44
CA THR A 284 10.95 21.37 14.86
C THR A 284 12.22 21.56 15.70
N LYS A 285 13.37 21.88 15.09
CA LYS A 285 14.64 22.09 15.82
C LYS A 285 14.79 23.49 16.42
N ASP A 286 14.02 24.45 15.92
CA ASP A 286 14.06 25.85 16.35
C ASP A 286 13.03 26.21 17.44
N ASP A 287 12.43 25.18 18.09
CA ASP A 287 11.57 25.31 19.28
C ASP A 287 12.30 24.78 20.53
#